data_AF-A0A962VJP1-F1
#
_entry.id   AF-A0A962VJP1-F1
#
_cell.length_a   1.000
_cell.length_b   1.000
_cell.length_c   1.000
_cell.angle_alpha   90.00
_cell.angle_beta   90.00
_cell.angle_gamma   90.00
#
_symmetry.space_group_name_H-M   'P 1'
#
loop_
_entity.id
_entity.type
_entity.pdbx_description
1 polymer ?
#
loop_
_entity_poly.entity_id
_entity_poly.type
_entity_poly.pdbx_seq_one_letter_code
_entity_poly.pdbx_strand_id
1 'polypeptide(L)'
;MRLDRFPRGTDNSHIDVALGPALGKAVTAYVHALVRECAQRLWKESGPSFSATIAQGFGQVVQEHHRAVVKEARSSSQLERVQLFQLALLKLLFNTIDAQIASLRLELEDARNLPMRQLTGQSLQLHQQAVILGRQASYVRFRVARESIRELMRLEHGGLKNLRKAILGRSWPVPEFMLADPILQLDGVGTPRDFFRVYPFL
;
A
#
# COMPACT_ATOMS: atom_id res chain seq x y z
N MET A 1 7.50 -18.17 -13.81
CA MET A 1 8.44 -17.03 -13.76
C MET A 1 9.84 -17.61 -13.63
N ARG A 2 10.83 -17.21 -14.45
CA ARG A 2 12.22 -17.71 -14.34
C ARG A 2 13.01 -16.76 -13.45
N LEU A 3 12.94 -16.98 -12.13
CA LEU A 3 13.58 -16.13 -11.13
C LEU A 3 15.12 -16.26 -11.13
N ASP A 4 15.65 -17.37 -11.66
CA ASP A 4 17.09 -17.66 -11.71
C ASP A 4 17.89 -16.73 -12.64
N ARG A 5 17.20 -15.94 -13.47
CA ARG A 5 17.81 -15.02 -14.44
C ARG A 5 18.15 -13.65 -13.85
N PHE A 6 17.71 -13.38 -12.63
CA PHE A 6 17.97 -12.10 -12.00
C PHE A 6 19.29 -12.10 -11.24
N PRO A 7 20.03 -10.98 -11.29
CA PRO A 7 21.17 -10.82 -10.40
C PRO A 7 20.68 -10.90 -8.95
N ARG A 8 21.41 -11.67 -8.13
CA ARG A 8 21.20 -11.65 -6.69
C ARG A 8 21.52 -10.25 -6.17
N GLY A 9 20.73 -9.80 -5.23
CA GLY A 9 20.89 -8.52 -4.57
C GLY A 9 22.13 -8.46 -3.70
N THR A 10 22.39 -7.29 -3.11
CA THR A 10 23.62 -7.04 -2.32
C THR A 10 23.81 -8.00 -1.14
N ASP A 11 22.73 -8.61 -0.64
CA ASP A 11 22.75 -9.59 0.45
C ASP A 11 22.86 -11.05 -0.02
N ASN A 12 23.05 -11.30 -1.32
CA ASN A 12 23.12 -12.61 -1.96
C ASN A 12 21.89 -13.52 -1.75
N SER A 13 20.79 -12.97 -1.22
CA SER A 13 19.58 -13.72 -0.83
C SER A 13 18.33 -13.23 -1.58
N HIS A 14 18.17 -11.91 -1.72
CA HIS A 14 17.00 -11.31 -2.37
C HIS A 14 17.29 -10.94 -3.82
N ILE A 15 16.24 -10.69 -4.62
CA ILE A 15 16.37 -10.05 -5.93
C ILE A 15 16.13 -8.56 -5.74
N ASP A 16 17.14 -7.75 -6.03
CA ASP A 16 17.02 -6.29 -5.91
C ASP A 16 16.15 -5.73 -7.04
N VAL A 17 15.08 -5.05 -6.64
CA VAL A 17 14.25 -4.25 -7.53
C VAL A 17 14.43 -2.80 -7.12
N ALA A 18 15.00 -1.98 -8.01
CA ALA A 18 15.21 -0.57 -7.73
C ALA A 18 13.87 0.17 -7.65
N LEU A 19 13.37 0.34 -6.42
CA LEU A 19 12.26 1.23 -6.10
C LEU A 19 12.87 2.59 -5.75
N GLY A 20 12.72 3.58 -6.62
CA GLY A 20 13.29 4.90 -6.42
C GLY A 20 12.77 5.58 -5.14
N PRO A 21 13.56 6.47 -4.51
CA PRO A 21 13.15 7.14 -3.26
C PRO A 21 11.88 7.99 -3.43
N ALA A 22 11.63 8.52 -4.63
CA ALA A 22 10.40 9.24 -4.94
C ALA A 22 9.16 8.33 -4.83
N LEU A 23 9.25 7.09 -5.31
CA LEU A 23 8.16 6.10 -5.19
C LEU A 23 7.90 5.74 -3.73
N GLY A 24 8.95 5.50 -2.94
CA GLY A 24 8.80 5.24 -1.50
C GLY A 24 8.10 6.38 -0.76
N LYS A 25 8.50 7.63 -1.04
CA LYS A 25 7.87 8.83 -0.47
C LYS A 25 6.41 8.98 -0.89
N ALA A 26 6.11 8.76 -2.17
CA ALA A 26 4.74 8.85 -2.69
C ALA A 26 3.82 7.79 -2.08
N VAL A 27 4.29 6.54 -1.98
CA VAL A 27 3.58 5.45 -1.30
C VAL A 27 3.34 5.79 0.17
N THR A 28 4.36 6.28 0.87
CA THR A 28 4.26 6.68 2.28
C THR A 28 3.21 7.77 2.48
N ALA A 29 3.27 8.84 1.70
CA ALA A 29 2.32 9.95 1.80
C ALA A 29 0.87 9.51 1.50
N TYR A 30 0.71 8.68 0.46
CA TYR A 30 -0.59 8.15 0.06
C TYR A 30 -1.21 7.26 1.15
N VAL A 31 -0.45 6.28 1.63
CA VAL A 31 -0.91 5.34 2.67
C VAL A 31 -1.16 6.09 3.98
N HIS A 32 -0.27 7.02 4.37
CA HIS A 32 -0.44 7.84 5.57
C HIS A 32 -1.79 8.58 5.56
N ALA A 33 -2.12 9.25 4.45
CA ALA A 33 -3.37 9.97 4.31
C ALA A 33 -4.60 9.05 4.43
N LEU A 34 -4.56 7.85 3.82
CA LEU A 34 -5.65 6.87 3.92
C LEU A 34 -5.81 6.32 5.34
N VAL A 35 -4.70 5.97 6.01
CA VAL A 35 -4.72 5.45 7.39
C VAL A 35 -5.31 6.51 8.33
N ARG A 36 -4.88 7.77 8.21
CA ARG A 36 -5.41 8.89 9.01
C ARG A 36 -6.89 9.12 8.79
N GLU A 37 -7.34 9.16 7.54
CA GLU A 37 -8.75 9.33 7.22
C GLU A 37 -9.60 8.17 7.79
N CYS A 38 -9.11 6.93 7.67
CA CYS A 38 -9.80 5.76 8.20
C CYS A 38 -9.88 5.80 9.74
N ALA A 39 -8.79 6.19 10.40
CA ALA A 39 -8.75 6.33 11.86
C ALA A 39 -9.67 7.45 12.37
N GLN A 40 -9.68 8.61 11.72
CA GLN A 40 -10.58 9.72 12.06
C GLN A 40 -12.05 9.32 11.96
N ARG A 41 -12.44 8.59 10.90
CA ARG A 41 -13.80 8.04 10.76
C ARG A 41 -14.14 7.06 11.88
N LEU A 42 -13.19 6.21 12.31
CA LEU A 42 -13.39 5.28 13.43
C LEU A 42 -13.62 6.03 14.75
N TRP A 43 -12.93 7.14 14.96
CA TRP A 43 -13.06 7.97 16.15
C TRP A 43 -14.21 8.99 16.07
N LYS A 44 -14.94 9.03 14.95
CA LYS A 44 -16.00 10.01 14.66
C LYS A 44 -15.51 11.47 14.76
N GLU A 45 -14.24 11.69 14.42
CA GLU A 45 -13.64 13.02 14.42
C GLU A 45 -13.83 13.72 13.08
N SER A 46 -14.02 15.04 13.13
CA SER A 46 -14.01 15.89 11.94
C SER A 46 -12.56 16.19 11.59
N GLY A 47 -12.07 15.64 10.48
CA GLY A 47 -10.72 15.85 9.98
C GLY A 47 -10.70 16.08 8.47
N PRO A 48 -9.56 16.49 7.91
CA PRO A 48 -9.42 16.65 6.47
C PRO A 48 -9.66 15.30 5.78
N SER A 49 -10.60 15.27 4.82
CA SER A 49 -10.82 14.10 3.99
C SER A 49 -9.60 13.79 3.13
N PHE A 50 -9.49 12.54 2.69
CA PHE A 50 -8.44 12.14 1.77
C PHE A 50 -8.42 13.04 0.52
N SER A 51 -7.24 13.57 0.18
CA SER A 51 -7.09 14.53 -0.92
C SER A 51 -6.90 13.81 -2.26
N ALA A 52 -7.71 14.17 -3.26
CA ALA A 52 -7.56 13.69 -4.63
C ALA A 52 -6.17 14.00 -5.20
N THR A 53 -5.56 15.11 -4.79
CA THR A 53 -4.19 15.50 -5.19
C THR A 53 -3.15 14.48 -4.73
N ILE A 54 -3.33 13.89 -3.54
CA ILE A 54 -2.42 12.85 -3.02
C ILE A 54 -2.53 11.58 -3.87
N ALA A 55 -3.75 11.16 -4.23
CA ALA A 55 -3.94 10.02 -5.16
C ALA A 55 -3.33 10.30 -6.54
N GLN A 56 -3.52 11.50 -7.08
CA GLN A 56 -2.95 11.88 -8.37
C GLN A 56 -1.41 11.87 -8.33
N GLY A 57 -0.80 12.43 -7.29
CA GLY A 57 0.65 12.44 -7.10
C GLY A 57 1.23 11.02 -6.99
N PHE A 58 0.57 10.16 -6.20
CA PHE A 58 0.91 8.73 -6.15
C PHE A 58 0.86 8.07 -7.54
N GLY A 59 -0.26 8.24 -8.26
CA GLY A 59 -0.44 7.66 -9.58
C GLY A 59 0.57 8.14 -10.61
N GLN A 60 0.94 9.42 -10.59
CA GLN A 60 1.96 9.98 -11.48
C GLN A 60 3.34 9.34 -11.23
N VAL A 61 3.77 9.25 -9.97
CA VAL A 61 5.07 8.67 -9.61
C VAL A 61 5.12 7.18 -9.96
N VAL A 62 4.04 6.43 -9.72
CA VAL A 62 3.94 5.03 -10.14
C VAL A 62 4.06 4.88 -11.65
N GLN A 63 3.36 5.72 -12.42
CA GLN A 63 3.42 5.69 -13.89
C GLN A 63 4.81 6.02 -14.43
N GLU A 64 5.49 7.01 -13.85
CA GLU A 64 6.85 7.39 -14.23
C GLU A 64 7.84 6.24 -14.00
N HIS A 65 7.83 5.64 -12.80
CA HIS A 65 8.70 4.51 -12.47
C HIS A 65 8.38 3.29 -13.33
N HIS A 66 7.10 3.00 -13.55
CA HIS A 66 6.70 1.91 -14.43
C HIS A 66 7.21 2.12 -15.87
N ARG A 67 7.16 3.36 -16.37
CA ARG A 67 7.70 3.69 -17.69
C ARG A 67 9.21 3.52 -17.78
N ALA A 68 9.95 3.88 -16.75
CA ALA A 68 11.39 3.64 -16.68
C ALA A 68 11.69 2.13 -16.73
N VAL A 69 11.03 1.34 -15.88
CA VAL A 69 11.20 -0.12 -15.82
C VAL A 69 10.85 -0.80 -17.13
N VAL A 70 9.75 -0.40 -17.79
CA VAL A 70 9.35 -0.99 -19.08
C VAL A 70 10.38 -0.69 -20.18
N LYS A 71 10.94 0.53 -20.21
CA LYS A 71 12.00 0.90 -21.17
C LYS A 71 13.27 0.09 -20.91
N GLU A 72 13.68 -0.04 -19.66
CA GLU A 72 14.86 -0.81 -19.28
C GLU A 72 14.69 -2.31 -19.53
N ALA A 73 13.51 -2.86 -19.24
CA ALA A 73 13.18 -4.26 -19.54
C ALA A 73 13.26 -4.55 -21.05
N ARG A 74 12.86 -3.58 -21.89
CA ARG A 74 12.99 -3.69 -23.35
C ARG A 74 14.44 -3.64 -23.81
N SER A 75 15.24 -2.69 -23.32
CA SER A 75 16.65 -2.55 -23.72
C SER A 75 17.51 -3.73 -23.27
N SER A 76 17.23 -4.28 -22.08
CA SER A 76 17.95 -5.42 -21.51
C SER A 76 17.39 -6.79 -21.91
N SER A 77 16.27 -6.84 -22.65
CA SER A 77 15.55 -8.08 -22.98
C SER A 77 15.12 -8.91 -21.76
N GLN A 78 14.92 -8.28 -20.60
CA GLN A 78 14.53 -8.92 -19.34
C GLN A 78 13.10 -8.51 -18.96
N LEU A 79 12.10 -9.11 -19.62
CA LEU A 79 10.67 -8.80 -19.42
C LEU A 79 10.20 -9.06 -18.00
N GLU A 80 10.81 -10.04 -17.34
CA GLU A 80 10.50 -10.44 -15.98
C GLU A 80 10.73 -9.27 -14.99
N ARG A 81 11.58 -8.28 -15.32
CA ARG A 81 11.78 -7.07 -14.49
C ARG A 81 10.48 -6.32 -14.22
N VAL A 82 9.58 -6.29 -15.21
CA VAL A 82 8.28 -5.63 -15.06
C VAL A 82 7.40 -6.41 -14.07
N GLN A 83 7.45 -7.74 -14.10
CA GLN A 83 6.73 -8.59 -13.15
C GLN A 83 7.25 -8.35 -11.72
N LEU A 84 8.58 -8.36 -11.54
CA LEU A 84 9.19 -8.07 -10.26
C LEU A 84 8.85 -6.68 -9.75
N PHE A 85 8.84 -5.66 -10.61
CA PHE A 85 8.42 -4.32 -10.23
C PHE A 85 6.97 -4.28 -9.74
N GLN A 86 6.04 -4.94 -10.42
CA GLN A 86 4.64 -5.02 -10.00
C GLN A 86 4.51 -5.69 -8.62
N LEU A 87 5.21 -6.80 -8.41
CA LEU A 87 5.22 -7.51 -7.12
C LEU A 87 5.90 -6.70 -6.01
N ALA A 88 7.00 -6.01 -6.32
CA ALA A 88 7.73 -5.17 -5.38
C ALA A 88 6.90 -3.94 -4.97
N LEU A 89 6.14 -3.35 -5.89
CA LEU A 89 5.22 -2.25 -5.57
C LEU A 89 4.09 -2.71 -4.64
N LEU A 90 3.51 -3.89 -4.88
CA LEU A 90 2.53 -4.49 -3.98
C LEU A 90 3.12 -4.73 -2.58
N LYS A 91 4.30 -5.36 -2.51
CA LYS A 91 5.01 -5.59 -1.25
C LYS A 91 5.28 -4.27 -0.51
N LEU A 92 5.76 -3.25 -1.21
CA LEU A 92 6.01 -1.92 -0.64
C LEU A 92 4.72 -1.30 -0.08
N LEU A 93 3.61 -1.37 -0.83
CA LEU A 93 2.32 -0.85 -0.38
C LEU A 93 1.86 -1.55 0.91
N PHE A 94 1.81 -2.88 0.94
CA PHE A 94 1.36 -3.62 2.13
C PHE A 94 2.25 -3.37 3.34
N ASN A 95 3.57 -3.45 3.17
CA ASN A 95 4.51 -3.16 4.27
C ASN A 95 4.35 -1.73 4.80
N THR A 96 4.06 -0.78 3.92
CA THR A 96 3.85 0.62 4.31
C THR A 96 2.53 0.78 5.07
N ILE A 97 1.47 0.06 4.70
CA ILE A 97 0.20 0.05 5.43
C ILE A 97 0.43 -0.44 6.86
N ASP A 98 1.10 -1.58 7.00
CA ASP A 98 1.37 -2.18 8.31
C ASP A 98 2.24 -1.25 9.17
N ALA A 99 3.27 -0.65 8.59
CA ALA A 99 4.13 0.32 9.26
C ALA A 99 3.39 1.59 9.69
N GLN A 100 2.49 2.12 8.86
CA GLN A 100 1.73 3.34 9.18
C GLN A 100 0.70 3.10 10.29
N ILE A 101 0.06 1.92 10.34
CA ILE A 101 -0.85 1.55 11.43
C ILE A 101 -0.07 1.39 12.75
N ALA A 102 1.08 0.73 12.70
CA ALA A 102 1.95 0.59 13.87
C ALA A 102 2.46 1.96 14.37
N SER A 103 2.92 2.83 13.46
CA SER A 103 3.36 4.19 13.78
C SER A 103 2.24 5.00 14.43
N LEU A 104 1.02 4.96 13.87
CA LEU A 104 -0.13 5.67 14.44
C LEU A 104 -0.43 5.21 15.87
N ARG A 105 -0.31 3.91 16.14
CA ARG A 105 -0.52 3.37 17.48
C ARG A 105 0.56 3.88 18.46
N LEU A 106 1.83 3.84 18.05
CA LEU A 106 2.94 4.35 18.86
C LEU A 106 2.77 5.84 19.16
N GLU A 107 2.38 6.65 18.17
CA GLU A 107 2.12 8.07 18.38
C GLU A 107 1.02 8.34 19.42
N LEU A 108 -0.05 7.53 19.44
CA LEU A 108 -1.12 7.65 20.45
C LEU A 108 -0.63 7.24 21.85
N GLU A 109 0.22 6.21 21.93
CA GLU A 109 0.82 5.74 23.17
C GLU A 109 1.84 6.75 23.73
N ASP A 110 2.66 7.35 22.87
CA ASP A 110 3.65 8.38 23.23
C ASP A 110 2.96 9.68 23.64
N ALA A 111 1.93 10.11 22.89
CA ALA A 111 1.16 11.31 23.20
C ALA A 111 0.46 11.23 24.57
N ARG A 112 0.17 10.02 25.05
CA ARG A 112 -0.37 9.75 26.40
C ARG A 112 0.70 9.89 27.48
N ASN A 113 1.94 9.50 27.22
CA ASN A 113 3.01 9.48 28.21
C ASN A 113 3.62 10.87 28.49
N LEU A 114 3.21 11.91 27.75
CA LEU A 114 3.66 13.29 27.95
C LEU A 114 3.19 13.85 29.32
N PRO A 115 4.11 14.30 30.20
CA PRO A 115 3.82 14.66 31.59
C PRO A 115 2.84 15.84 31.76
N MET A 116 2.76 16.74 30.77
CA MET A 116 1.86 17.91 30.79
C MET A 116 0.37 17.56 30.62
N ARG A 117 0.02 16.34 30.20
CA ARG A 117 -1.36 15.91 29.92
C ARG A 117 -1.97 14.98 30.97
N GLN A 118 -1.22 14.62 32.00
CA GLN A 118 -1.63 13.65 33.04
C GLN A 118 -2.79 14.14 33.93
N LEU A 119 -3.24 15.39 33.81
CA LEU A 119 -4.30 15.99 34.62
C LEU A 119 -5.64 16.24 33.88
N THR A 120 -5.82 15.77 32.64
CA THR A 120 -7.01 16.14 31.83
C THR A 120 -7.64 14.99 31.04
N GLY A 121 -8.93 15.11 30.71
CA GLY A 121 -9.72 14.16 29.90
C GLY A 121 -9.13 13.86 28.51
N GLN A 122 -8.15 14.64 28.04
CA GLN A 122 -7.41 14.36 26.80
C GLN A 122 -6.59 13.06 26.88
N SER A 123 -6.00 12.72 28.04
CA SER A 123 -5.25 11.47 28.20
C SER A 123 -6.17 10.25 28.07
N LEU A 124 -7.39 10.35 28.63
CA LEU A 124 -8.42 9.31 28.50
C LEU A 124 -8.90 9.17 27.05
N GLN A 125 -9.10 10.28 26.33
CA GLN A 125 -9.50 10.26 24.93
C GLN A 125 -8.43 9.59 24.05
N LEU A 126 -7.15 9.93 24.22
CA LEU A 126 -6.04 9.29 23.48
C LEU A 126 -5.95 7.79 23.79
N HIS A 127 -6.17 7.39 25.05
CA HIS A 127 -6.23 5.98 25.42
C HIS A 127 -7.39 5.25 24.74
N GLN A 128 -8.59 5.84 24.74
CA GLN A 128 -9.75 5.28 24.04
C GLN A 128 -9.47 5.13 22.53
N GLN A 129 -8.85 6.13 21.90
CA GLN A 129 -8.46 6.07 20.49
C GLN A 129 -7.48 4.95 20.20
N ALA A 130 -6.44 4.78 21.03
CA ALA A 130 -5.47 3.70 20.91
C ALA A 130 -6.12 2.32 21.07
N VAL A 131 -7.03 2.16 22.04
CA VAL A 131 -7.77 0.91 22.26
C VAL A 131 -8.69 0.60 21.07
N ILE A 132 -9.42 1.59 20.55
CA ILE A 132 -10.29 1.43 19.39
C ILE A 132 -9.46 1.04 18.16
N LEU A 133 -8.34 1.73 17.92
CA LEU A 133 -7.44 1.43 16.81
C LEU A 133 -6.88 0.00 16.93
N GLY A 134 -6.44 -0.41 18.11
CA GLY A 134 -5.95 -1.77 18.35
C GLY A 134 -7.01 -2.84 18.09
N ARG A 135 -8.27 -2.59 18.50
CA ARG A 135 -9.39 -3.51 18.26
C ARG A 135 -9.83 -3.57 16.80
N GLN A 136 -9.63 -2.49 16.05
CA GLN A 136 -10.08 -2.34 14.65
C GLN A 136 -8.91 -2.31 13.66
N ALA A 137 -7.70 -2.70 14.07
CA ALA A 137 -6.49 -2.60 13.26
C ALA A 137 -6.64 -3.38 11.94
N SER A 138 -7.15 -4.61 12.00
CA SER A 138 -7.38 -5.43 10.81
C SER A 138 -8.43 -4.82 9.87
N TYR A 139 -9.45 -4.14 10.41
CA TYR A 139 -10.43 -3.40 9.62
C TYR A 139 -9.79 -2.20 8.91
N VAL A 140 -8.99 -1.40 9.63
CA VAL A 140 -8.25 -0.26 9.05
C VAL A 140 -7.33 -0.76 7.94
N ARG A 141 -6.53 -1.79 8.22
CA ARG A 141 -5.61 -2.41 7.27
C ARG A 141 -6.34 -2.86 6.02
N PHE A 142 -7.41 -3.63 6.17
CA PHE A 142 -8.22 -4.12 5.06
C PHE A 142 -8.78 -2.98 4.20
N ARG A 143 -9.36 -1.96 4.85
CA ARG A 143 -9.92 -0.79 4.14
C ARG A 143 -8.85 -0.06 3.34
N VAL A 144 -7.70 0.22 3.95
CA VAL A 144 -6.59 0.94 3.28
C VAL A 144 -5.99 0.09 2.17
N ALA A 145 -5.79 -1.21 2.40
CA ALA A 145 -5.34 -2.17 1.39
C ALA A 145 -6.28 -2.18 0.18
N ARG A 146 -7.59 -2.30 0.41
CA ARG A 146 -8.59 -2.32 -0.66
C ARG A 146 -8.57 -1.05 -1.50
N GLU A 147 -8.52 0.12 -0.87
CA GLU A 147 -8.44 1.40 -1.59
C GLU A 147 -7.13 1.51 -2.37
N SER A 148 -6.01 1.08 -1.78
CA SER A 148 -4.70 1.08 -2.44
C SER A 148 -4.67 0.15 -3.66
N ILE A 149 -5.22 -1.06 -3.53
CA ILE A 149 -5.35 -2.01 -4.65
C ILE A 149 -6.30 -1.48 -5.71
N ARG A 150 -7.43 -0.86 -5.33
CA ARG A 150 -8.34 -0.25 -6.31
C ARG A 150 -7.63 0.81 -7.15
N GLU A 151 -6.87 1.70 -6.50
CA GLU A 151 -6.14 2.76 -7.20
C GLU A 151 -5.02 2.18 -8.07
N LEU A 152 -4.28 1.20 -7.58
CA LEU A 152 -3.27 0.50 -8.39
C LEU A 152 -3.90 -0.18 -9.61
N MET A 153 -5.02 -0.90 -9.42
CA MET A 153 -5.73 -1.55 -10.51
C MET A 153 -6.29 -0.55 -11.52
N ARG A 154 -6.71 0.64 -11.08
CA ARG A 154 -7.11 1.75 -11.98
C ARG A 154 -5.96 2.18 -12.89
N LEU A 155 -4.74 2.28 -12.34
CA LEU A 155 -3.53 2.61 -13.12
C LEU A 155 -3.16 1.47 -14.07
N GLU A 156 -3.19 0.23 -13.56
CA GLU A 156 -2.87 -0.99 -14.30
C GLU A 156 -3.77 -1.18 -15.51
N HIS A 157 -5.08 -0.99 -15.36
CA HIS A 157 -6.06 -1.07 -16.45
C HIS A 157 -5.95 0.07 -17.47
N GLY A 158 -5.43 1.22 -17.06
CA GLY A 158 -5.33 2.42 -17.88
C GLY A 158 -3.98 2.54 -18.60
N GLY A 159 -3.24 3.60 -18.26
CA GLY A 159 -2.02 3.98 -18.97
C GLY A 159 -0.92 2.91 -18.94
N LEU A 160 -0.82 2.14 -17.86
CA LEU A 160 0.26 1.14 -17.71
C LEU A 160 0.10 -0.03 -18.67
N LYS A 161 -1.12 -0.58 -18.80
CA LYS A 161 -1.46 -1.63 -19.77
C LYS A 161 -1.13 -1.20 -21.20
N ASN A 162 -1.55 0.01 -21.59
CA ASN A 162 -1.31 0.54 -22.93
C ASN A 162 0.18 0.71 -23.22
N LEU A 163 0.93 1.23 -22.24
CA LEU A 163 2.37 1.40 -22.33
C LEU A 163 3.10 0.06 -22.52
N ARG A 164 2.77 -0.95 -21.72
CA ARG A 164 3.38 -2.29 -21.84
C ARG A 164 3.02 -2.96 -23.16
N LYS A 165 1.77 -2.85 -23.61
CA LYS A 165 1.35 -3.37 -24.91
C LYS A 165 2.15 -2.73 -26.05
N ALA A 166 2.37 -1.41 -25.99
CA ALA A 166 3.11 -0.68 -27.02
C ALA A 166 4.61 -1.03 -27.04
N ILE A 167 5.25 -1.19 -25.87
CA ILE A 167 6.71 -1.38 -25.80
C ILE A 167 7.12 -2.86 -25.81
N LEU A 168 6.35 -3.72 -25.14
CA LEU A 168 6.70 -5.14 -24.90
C LEU A 168 5.80 -6.11 -25.67
N GLY A 169 4.76 -5.61 -26.36
CA GLY A 169 3.77 -6.44 -27.04
C GLY A 169 2.82 -7.20 -26.10
N ARG A 170 2.95 -7.03 -24.78
CA ARG A 170 2.16 -7.73 -23.75
C ARG A 170 1.51 -6.75 -22.79
N SER A 171 0.23 -6.95 -22.51
CA SER A 171 -0.57 -6.08 -21.64
C SER A 171 -0.43 -6.38 -20.15
N TRP A 172 -0.34 -7.67 -19.80
CA TRP A 172 -0.34 -8.16 -18.42
C TRP A 172 0.84 -9.12 -18.21
N PRO A 173 1.95 -8.63 -17.64
CA PRO A 173 3.09 -9.48 -17.29
C PRO A 173 2.76 -10.42 -16.13
N VAL A 174 2.10 -9.93 -15.10
CA VAL A 174 1.52 -10.72 -13.99
C VAL A 174 0.03 -10.90 -14.25
N PRO A 175 -0.54 -12.11 -14.03
CA PRO A 175 -1.98 -12.31 -14.13
C PRO A 175 -2.75 -11.37 -13.20
N GLU A 176 -3.84 -10.81 -13.71
CA GLU A 176 -4.64 -9.81 -13.00
C GLU A 176 -5.14 -10.29 -11.63
N PHE A 177 -5.61 -11.54 -11.57
CA PHE A 177 -6.11 -12.17 -10.35
C PHE A 177 -5.04 -12.31 -9.26
N MET A 178 -3.75 -12.33 -9.61
CA MET A 178 -2.66 -12.36 -8.62
C MET A 178 -2.38 -10.97 -8.04
N LEU A 179 -2.62 -9.89 -8.81
CA LEU A 179 -2.42 -8.52 -8.33
C LEU A 179 -3.59 -8.03 -7.48
N ALA A 180 -4.80 -8.46 -7.82
CA ALA A 180 -6.04 -8.08 -7.15
C ALA A 180 -6.54 -9.13 -6.15
N ASP A 181 -5.70 -10.08 -5.74
CA ASP A 181 -6.07 -11.17 -4.82
C ASP A 181 -6.61 -10.59 -3.49
N PRO A 182 -7.88 -10.85 -3.14
CA PRO A 182 -8.47 -10.43 -1.87
C PRO A 182 -7.73 -10.94 -0.65
N ILE A 183 -7.09 -12.11 -0.73
CA ILE A 183 -6.35 -12.70 0.39
C ILE A 183 -5.15 -11.82 0.76
N LEU A 184 -4.49 -11.18 -0.21
CA LEU A 184 -3.38 -10.25 0.05
C LEU A 184 -3.83 -9.01 0.82
N GLN A 185 -5.10 -8.63 0.72
CA GLN A 185 -5.67 -7.48 1.44
C GLN A 185 -5.98 -7.82 2.90
N LEU A 186 -5.98 -9.10 3.27
CA LEU A 186 -6.20 -9.56 4.64
C LEU A 186 -4.89 -9.56 5.42
N ASP A 187 -4.98 -9.32 6.73
CA ASP A 187 -3.84 -9.31 7.65
C ASP A 187 -3.36 -10.73 8.05
N GLY A 188 -3.76 -11.76 7.30
CA GLY A 188 -3.69 -13.16 7.77
C GLY A 188 -4.61 -13.49 8.97
N VAL A 189 -5.18 -12.48 9.65
CA VAL A 189 -6.01 -12.61 10.87
C VAL A 189 -7.27 -11.72 10.85
N GLY A 190 -7.74 -11.32 9.66
CA GLY A 190 -9.04 -10.65 9.55
C GLY A 190 -10.16 -11.57 10.02
N THR A 191 -11.15 -11.06 10.75
CA THR A 191 -12.31 -11.91 11.08
C THR A 191 -13.01 -12.32 9.79
N PRO A 192 -13.40 -13.61 9.62
CA PRO A 192 -14.09 -14.06 8.40
C PRO A 192 -15.33 -13.21 8.08
N ARG A 193 -15.97 -12.62 9.10
CA ARG A 193 -17.12 -11.73 8.94
C ARG A 193 -16.82 -10.48 8.10
N ASP A 194 -15.66 -9.86 8.27
CA ASP A 194 -15.29 -8.67 7.50
C ASP A 194 -15.01 -9.03 6.03
N PHE A 195 -14.45 -10.22 5.80
CA PHE A 195 -14.24 -10.78 4.47
C PHE A 195 -15.59 -11.08 3.77
N PHE A 196 -16.48 -11.86 4.41
CA PHE A 196 -17.77 -12.24 3.84
C PHE A 196 -18.73 -11.06 3.64
N ARG A 197 -18.64 -10.01 4.46
CA ARG A 197 -19.41 -8.78 4.25
C ARG A 197 -19.02 -8.05 2.96
N VAL A 198 -17.77 -8.21 2.51
CA VAL A 198 -17.20 -7.43 1.41
C VAL A 198 -17.04 -8.26 0.14
N TYR A 199 -16.84 -9.57 0.27
CA TYR A 199 -16.84 -10.55 -0.81
C TYR A 199 -17.90 -11.64 -0.53
N PRO A 200 -19.19 -11.32 -0.68
CA PRO A 200 -20.28 -12.25 -0.34
C PRO A 200 -20.40 -13.45 -1.28
N PHE A 201 -19.66 -13.45 -2.40
CA PHE A 201 -19.76 -14.47 -3.46
C PHE A 201 -18.42 -15.16 -3.76
N LEU A 202 -17.44 -15.05 -2.86
CA LEU A 202 -16.26 -15.93 -2.82
C LEU A 202 -16.51 -17.09 -1.87
#